data_AF-A0A9P0Z1U3-F1
#
_entry.id   AF-A0A9P0Z1U3-F1
#
_cell.length_a   1.000
_cell.length_b   1.000
_cell.length_c   1.000
_cell.angle_alpha   90.00
_cell.angle_beta   90.00
_cell.angle_gamma   90.00
#
_symmetry.space_group_name_H-M   'P 1'
#
loop_
_entity.id
_entity.type
_entity.pdbx_description
1 polymer ?
#
loop_
_entity_poly.entity_id
_entity_poly.type
_entity_poly.pdbx_seq_one_letter_code
_entity_poly.pdbx_strand_id
1 'polypeptide(L)'
;MAAKTGNEWTALAHIITAVIGSGVLSLGWSMSQLGWIAGPIAMLCFASVTLTSALLLSSCYKSTDSDLHIITHASYLDAVHSILGIRSAWFCGIIVGINFIKIGIVYTITSAISIRAIQKSNCYHYEGHNATCWYSNTKYMIIFGSLQGLVSQIPDFHNTEWLSIVAAIMSFTYSFIGSGLSLAKIIGNGEIMGGIGGLPASNPSKKVWLVAEALGNIAFAFPFSAIFLEIQHTLKAPSEKATMKKASIMAVCTTTLFYLSCGGLGYAAFGNRTPGNLLTGFGFYEPYWLVDFANACVALHLVGGYQVLLLY
;
A
#
# COMPACT_ATOMS: atom_id res chain seq x y z
N MET A 1 8.26 -32.02 3.79
CA MET A 1 8.16 -30.54 3.88
C MET A 1 9.15 -29.95 2.91
N ALA A 2 8.72 -29.03 2.05
CA ALA A 2 9.66 -28.21 1.28
C ALA A 2 10.59 -27.47 2.26
N ALA A 3 11.87 -27.34 1.93
CA ALA A 3 12.81 -26.63 2.77
C ALA A 3 12.43 -25.15 2.83
N LYS A 4 12.39 -24.57 4.04
CA LYS A 4 12.21 -23.11 4.22
C LYS A 4 13.46 -22.39 3.74
N THR A 5 13.34 -21.58 2.69
CA THR A 5 14.48 -20.90 2.04
C THR A 5 14.50 -19.39 2.27
N GLY A 6 13.45 -18.82 2.86
CA GLY A 6 13.30 -17.38 3.05
C GLY A 6 14.40 -16.76 3.91
N ASN A 7 14.77 -15.52 3.59
CA ASN A 7 15.79 -14.75 4.27
C ASN A 7 15.30 -13.30 4.53
N GLU A 8 16.17 -12.46 5.08
CA GLU A 8 15.83 -11.07 5.44
C GLU A 8 15.35 -10.25 4.23
N TRP A 9 15.95 -10.45 3.05
CA TRP A 9 15.62 -9.71 1.84
C TRP A 9 14.31 -10.17 1.21
N THR A 10 14.03 -11.48 1.22
CA THR A 10 12.75 -11.99 0.71
C THR A 10 11.59 -11.55 1.59
N ALA A 11 11.76 -11.62 2.92
CA ALA A 11 10.76 -11.08 3.85
C ALA A 11 10.58 -9.56 3.68
N LEU A 12 11.67 -8.80 3.53
CA LEU A 12 11.59 -7.37 3.24
C LEU A 12 10.79 -7.12 1.95
N ALA A 13 11.08 -7.85 0.86
CA ALA A 13 10.39 -7.70 -0.41
C ALA A 13 8.88 -7.99 -0.28
N HIS A 14 8.49 -9.05 0.44
CA HIS A 14 7.08 -9.35 0.70
C HIS A 14 6.40 -8.25 1.52
N ILE A 15 7.03 -7.77 2.60
CA ILE A 15 6.47 -6.68 3.42
C ILE A 15 6.33 -5.41 2.58
N ILE A 16 7.37 -5.02 1.83
CA ILE A 16 7.34 -3.83 0.99
C ILE A 16 6.25 -3.93 -0.09
N THR A 17 6.09 -5.09 -0.72
CA THR A 17 5.05 -5.33 -1.72
C THR A 17 3.64 -5.12 -1.15
N ALA A 18 3.41 -5.60 0.07
CA ALA A 18 2.15 -5.45 0.76
C ALA A 18 1.89 -4.01 1.23
N VAL A 19 2.95 -3.32 1.66
CA VAL A 19 2.85 -1.99 2.28
C VAL A 19 2.88 -0.89 1.25
N ILE A 20 3.96 -0.77 0.47
CA ILE A 20 4.14 0.27 -0.56
C ILE A 20 3.24 -0.10 -1.73
N GLY A 21 1.99 0.34 -1.59
CA GLY A 21 0.78 -0.01 -2.32
C GLY A 21 0.12 1.17 -3.02
N SER A 22 -1.12 0.97 -3.46
CA SER A 22 -2.04 2.07 -3.80
C SER A 22 -2.19 3.12 -2.70
N GLY A 23 -1.94 2.77 -1.43
CA GLY A 23 -2.02 3.67 -0.29
C GLY A 23 -1.12 4.91 -0.41
N VAL A 24 0.10 4.76 -0.93
CA VAL A 24 1.08 5.85 -1.05
C VAL A 24 0.59 7.00 -1.94
N LEU A 25 -0.22 6.67 -2.96
CA LEU A 25 -0.75 7.64 -3.92
C LEU A 25 -1.74 8.62 -3.28
N SER A 26 -2.35 8.24 -2.16
CA SER A 26 -3.33 9.05 -1.43
C SER A 26 -2.72 9.87 -0.29
N LEU A 27 -1.45 9.62 0.06
CA LEU A 27 -0.82 10.26 1.23
C LEU A 27 -0.64 11.76 1.07
N GLY A 28 -0.40 12.26 -0.15
CA GLY A 28 -0.38 13.71 -0.39
C GLY A 28 -1.73 14.35 -0.10
N TRP A 29 -2.82 13.68 -0.49
CA TRP A 29 -4.16 14.13 -0.16
C TRP A 29 -4.41 14.08 1.35
N SER A 30 -4.02 13.01 2.04
CA SER A 30 -4.16 12.92 3.50
C SER A 30 -3.37 14.01 4.23
N MET A 31 -2.15 14.28 3.78
CA MET A 31 -1.34 15.41 4.23
C MET A 31 -2.05 16.74 4.01
N SER A 32 -2.74 16.92 2.88
CA SER A 32 -3.49 18.15 2.63
C SER A 32 -4.70 18.34 3.55
N GLN A 33 -5.32 17.26 4.05
CA GLN A 33 -6.42 17.38 5.00
C GLN A 33 -5.94 17.71 6.42
N LEU A 34 -4.77 17.16 6.81
CA LEU A 34 -4.21 17.27 8.16
C LEU A 34 -3.27 18.47 8.33
N GLY A 35 -2.55 18.86 7.28
CA GLY A 35 -1.54 19.91 7.26
C GLY A 35 -0.14 19.45 7.63
N TRP A 36 0.80 20.39 7.61
CA TRP A 36 2.25 20.14 7.80
C TRP A 36 2.64 19.61 9.18
N ILE A 37 1.77 19.75 10.19
CA ILE A 37 2.05 19.27 11.56
C ILE A 37 1.36 17.92 11.81
N ALA A 38 0.03 17.89 11.73
CA ALA A 38 -0.73 16.69 12.09
C ALA A 38 -0.52 15.55 11.08
N GLY A 39 -0.22 15.85 9.81
CA GLY A 39 0.04 14.85 8.78
C GLY A 39 1.27 13.98 9.09
N PRO A 40 2.47 14.55 9.23
CA PRO A 40 3.67 13.79 9.57
C PRO A 40 3.56 13.06 10.91
N ILE A 41 2.98 13.71 11.93
CA ILE A 41 2.76 13.09 13.24
C ILE A 41 1.87 11.85 13.11
N ALA A 42 0.76 11.95 12.37
CA ALA A 42 -0.12 10.80 12.15
C ALA A 42 0.61 9.65 11.45
N MET A 43 1.43 9.92 10.42
CA MET A 43 2.23 8.88 9.75
C MET A 43 3.21 8.20 10.71
N LEU A 44 3.91 8.97 11.56
CA LEU A 44 4.83 8.42 12.56
C LEU A 44 4.10 7.61 13.64
N CYS A 45 2.91 8.04 14.07
CA CYS A 45 2.07 7.29 14.99
C CYS A 45 1.64 5.94 14.39
N PHE A 46 1.14 5.93 13.15
CA PHE A 46 0.75 4.68 12.49
C PHE A 46 1.95 3.77 12.21
N ALA A 47 3.09 4.32 11.81
CA ALA A 47 4.33 3.55 11.69
C ALA A 47 4.73 2.88 13.02
N SER A 48 4.62 3.61 14.14
CA SER A 48 4.94 3.11 15.48
C SER A 48 3.98 2.01 15.93
N VAL A 49 2.67 2.18 15.66
CA VAL A 49 1.66 1.15 15.91
C VAL A 49 1.99 -0.10 15.10
N THR A 50 2.25 0.04 13.80
CA THR A 50 2.57 -1.08 12.92
C THR A 50 3.84 -1.82 13.34
N LEU A 51 4.91 -1.10 13.71
CA LEU A 51 6.13 -1.73 14.21
C LEU A 51 5.87 -2.48 15.52
N THR A 52 5.14 -1.87 16.46
CA THR A 52 4.78 -2.52 17.72
C THR A 52 3.98 -3.81 17.46
N SER A 53 2.96 -3.75 16.59
CA SER A 53 2.17 -4.92 16.19
C SER A 53 3.05 -6.01 15.57
N ALA A 54 3.98 -5.67 14.68
CA ALA A 54 4.91 -6.62 14.07
C ALA A 54 5.82 -7.29 15.10
N LEU A 55 6.34 -6.54 16.08
CA LEU A 55 7.21 -7.09 17.12
C LEU A 55 6.47 -8.03 18.07
N LEU A 56 5.22 -7.70 18.41
CA LEU A 56 4.35 -8.57 19.21
C LEU A 56 4.03 -9.85 18.43
N LEU A 57 3.58 -9.71 17.18
CA LEU A 57 3.18 -10.84 16.35
C LEU A 57 4.34 -11.79 16.04
N SER A 58 5.56 -11.27 15.89
CA SER A 58 6.77 -12.10 15.71
C SER A 58 7.03 -13.06 16.87
N SER A 59 6.57 -12.70 18.06
CA SER A 59 6.66 -13.56 19.25
C SER A 59 5.55 -14.62 19.29
N CYS A 60 4.45 -14.43 18.57
CA CYS A 60 3.34 -15.37 18.49
C CYS A 60 3.56 -16.51 17.48
N TYR A 61 4.60 -16.46 16.65
CA TYR A 61 4.88 -17.50 15.64
C TYR A 61 5.18 -18.88 16.25
N LYS A 62 5.84 -18.91 17.42
CA LYS A 62 6.11 -20.15 18.18
C LYS A 62 5.46 -20.01 19.56
N SER A 63 4.65 -20.99 19.94
CA SER A 63 4.11 -21.11 21.29
C SER A 63 4.50 -22.45 21.91
N THR A 64 4.37 -22.57 23.23
CA THR A 64 4.63 -23.80 23.95
C THR A 64 3.31 -24.35 24.49
N ASP A 65 3.02 -25.63 24.25
CA ASP A 65 1.86 -26.30 24.81
C ASP A 65 2.09 -26.72 26.28
N SER A 66 1.03 -27.19 26.93
CA SER A 66 0.99 -27.72 28.30
C SER A 66 2.05 -28.81 28.54
N ASP A 67 2.38 -29.58 27.49
CA ASP A 67 3.39 -30.66 27.52
C ASP A 67 4.80 -30.19 27.10
N LEU A 68 5.08 -28.88 27.12
CA LEU A 68 6.37 -28.28 26.72
C LEU A 68 6.77 -28.49 25.25
N HIS A 69 5.86 -28.95 24.39
CA HIS A 69 6.09 -29.04 22.95
C HIS A 69 6.02 -27.66 22.27
N ILE A 70 6.96 -27.38 21.37
CA ILE A 70 6.97 -26.15 20.57
C ILE A 70 6.01 -26.32 19.38
N ILE A 71 4.97 -25.50 19.35
CA ILE A 71 4.02 -25.40 18.24
C ILE A 71 4.42 -24.22 17.35
N THR A 72 4.47 -24.45 16.04
CA THR A 72 4.68 -23.39 15.03
C THR A 72 3.38 -23.04 14.35
N HIS A 73 3.04 -21.76 14.28
CA HIS A 73 1.84 -21.26 13.62
C HIS A 73 2.18 -20.78 12.21
N ALA A 74 1.47 -21.28 11.19
CA ALA A 74 1.72 -20.93 9.80
C ALA A 74 1.00 -19.65 9.37
N SER A 75 -0.15 -19.34 9.98
CA SER A 75 -0.95 -18.16 9.69
C SER A 75 -1.36 -17.40 10.95
N TYR A 76 -1.83 -16.16 10.78
CA TYR A 76 -2.42 -15.35 11.85
C TYR A 76 -3.60 -16.08 12.53
N LEU A 77 -4.49 -16.67 11.75
CA LEU A 77 -5.67 -17.35 12.29
C LEU A 77 -5.31 -18.65 13.02
N ASP A 78 -4.28 -19.37 12.58
CA ASP A 78 -3.76 -20.54 13.31
C ASP A 78 -3.23 -20.14 14.69
N ALA A 79 -2.46 -19.06 14.76
CA ALA A 79 -1.92 -18.55 16.03
C ALA A 79 -3.05 -18.12 16.96
N VAL A 80 -4.05 -17.38 16.47
CA VAL A 80 -5.21 -16.98 17.28
C VAL A 80 -5.99 -18.21 17.75
N HIS A 81 -6.23 -19.18 16.88
CA HIS A 81 -6.96 -20.40 17.24
C HIS A 81 -6.24 -21.19 18.32
N SER A 82 -4.93 -21.40 18.17
CA SER A 82 -4.14 -22.18 19.12
C SER A 82 -3.91 -21.46 20.46
N ILE A 83 -3.75 -20.14 20.46
CA ILE A 83 -3.39 -19.36 21.67
C ILE A 83 -4.64 -18.85 22.40
N LEU A 84 -5.66 -18.39 21.68
CA LEU A 84 -6.84 -17.71 22.23
C LEU A 84 -8.15 -18.51 22.04
N GLY A 85 -8.11 -19.63 21.32
CA GLY A 85 -9.25 -20.52 21.11
C GLY A 85 -10.17 -20.13 19.95
N ILE A 86 -11.13 -21.03 19.69
CA ILE A 86 -12.00 -21.00 18.50
C ILE A 86 -12.87 -19.73 18.39
N ARG A 87 -13.40 -19.20 19.50
CA ARG A 87 -14.27 -18.02 19.47
C ARG A 87 -13.50 -16.77 19.00
N SER A 88 -12.28 -16.60 19.50
CA SER A 88 -11.39 -15.51 19.12
C SER A 88 -10.97 -15.65 17.66
N ALA A 89 -10.63 -16.87 17.22
CA ALA A 89 -10.27 -17.13 15.83
C ALA A 89 -11.40 -16.82 14.86
N TRP A 90 -12.64 -17.16 15.21
CA TRP A 90 -13.80 -16.87 14.38
C TRP A 90 -14.03 -15.36 14.24
N PHE A 91 -13.98 -14.60 15.35
CA PHE A 91 -14.12 -13.15 15.32
C PHE A 91 -12.98 -12.47 14.53
N CYS A 92 -11.73 -12.86 14.79
CA CYS A 92 -10.56 -12.40 14.05
C CYS A 92 -10.65 -12.75 12.56
N GLY A 93 -11.19 -13.92 12.22
CA GLY A 93 -11.44 -14.35 10.84
C GLY A 93 -12.37 -13.40 10.09
N ILE A 94 -13.43 -12.92 10.73
CA ILE A 94 -14.33 -11.91 10.14
C ILE A 94 -13.56 -10.61 9.86
N ILE A 95 -12.76 -10.13 10.82
CA ILE A 95 -11.99 -8.88 10.67
C ILE A 95 -10.97 -9.00 9.54
N VAL A 96 -10.23 -10.11 9.48
CA VAL A 96 -9.25 -10.40 8.44
C VAL A 96 -9.93 -10.50 7.06
N GLY A 97 -11.08 -11.18 6.98
CA GLY A 97 -11.88 -11.26 5.75
C GLY A 97 -12.32 -9.89 5.23
N ILE A 98 -12.81 -9.01 6.12
CA ILE A 98 -13.15 -7.62 5.77
C ILE A 98 -11.91 -6.87 5.25
N ASN A 99 -10.73 -7.11 5.85
CA ASN A 99 -9.48 -6.49 5.40
C ASN A 99 -9.14 -6.86 3.95
N PHE A 100 -9.21 -8.15 3.61
CA PHE A 100 -8.94 -8.62 2.26
C PHE A 100 -9.98 -8.13 1.23
N ILE A 101 -11.27 -8.13 1.57
CA ILE A 101 -12.32 -7.56 0.71
C ILE A 101 -12.04 -6.08 0.43
N LYS A 102 -11.71 -5.31 1.48
CA LYS A 102 -11.34 -3.89 1.36
C LYS A 102 -10.16 -3.72 0.40
N ILE A 103 -9.09 -4.51 0.54
CA ILE A 103 -7.93 -4.41 -0.36
C ILE A 103 -8.34 -4.71 -1.80
N GLY A 104 -9.15 -5.75 -2.05
CA GLY A 104 -9.63 -6.08 -3.38
C GLY A 104 -10.44 -4.95 -4.04
N ILE A 105 -11.31 -4.29 -3.27
CA ILE A 105 -12.06 -3.12 -3.74
C ILE A 105 -11.11 -1.98 -4.10
N VAL A 106 -10.17 -1.64 -3.21
CA VAL A 106 -9.21 -0.55 -3.43
C VAL A 106 -8.34 -0.84 -4.66
N TYR A 107 -7.81 -2.05 -4.80
CA TYR A 107 -6.95 -2.42 -5.93
C TYR A 107 -7.70 -2.31 -7.25
N THR A 108 -8.96 -2.73 -7.28
CA THR A 108 -9.83 -2.62 -8.47
C THR A 108 -10.06 -1.17 -8.87
N ILE A 109 -10.40 -0.31 -7.91
CA ILE A 109 -10.64 1.12 -8.17
C ILE A 109 -9.34 1.81 -8.58
N THR A 110 -8.24 1.61 -7.87
CA THR A 110 -6.95 2.27 -8.17
C THR A 110 -6.40 1.84 -9.52
N SER A 111 -6.48 0.54 -9.86
CA SER A 111 -6.04 0.05 -11.18
C SER A 111 -6.89 0.67 -12.31
N ALA A 112 -8.22 0.72 -12.13
CA ALA A 112 -9.10 1.35 -13.09
C ALA A 112 -8.82 2.85 -13.29
N ILE A 113 -8.56 3.59 -12.21
CA ILE A 113 -8.16 5.00 -12.27
C ILE A 113 -6.83 5.17 -13.01
N SER A 114 -5.88 4.27 -12.78
CA SER A 114 -4.54 4.35 -13.39
C SER A 114 -4.59 4.05 -14.89
N ILE A 115 -5.31 3.00 -15.30
CA ILE A 115 -5.52 2.69 -16.73
C ILE A 115 -6.29 3.82 -17.42
N ARG A 116 -7.31 4.37 -16.76
CA ARG A 116 -8.03 5.54 -17.27
C ARG A 116 -7.12 6.76 -17.40
N ALA A 117 -6.19 6.98 -16.46
CA ALA A 117 -5.25 8.09 -16.51
C ALA A 117 -4.37 7.99 -17.75
N ILE A 118 -3.84 6.81 -18.09
CA ILE A 118 -3.07 6.55 -19.33
C ILE A 118 -3.88 6.94 -20.57
N GLN A 119 -5.14 6.52 -20.64
CA GLN A 119 -6.00 6.80 -21.80
C GLN A 119 -6.33 8.28 -21.95
N LYS A 120 -6.56 8.95 -20.81
CA LYS A 120 -6.80 10.39 -20.77
C LYS A 120 -5.54 11.17 -21.15
N SER A 121 -4.38 10.72 -20.68
CA SER A 121 -3.06 11.23 -21.02
C SER A 121 -2.78 11.23 -22.52
N ASN A 122 -2.85 10.04 -23.13
CA ASN A 122 -2.64 9.88 -24.56
C ASN A 122 -3.65 10.68 -25.39
N CYS A 123 -4.91 10.71 -24.97
CA CYS A 123 -5.93 11.50 -25.66
C CYS A 123 -5.59 12.99 -25.70
N TYR A 124 -5.19 13.60 -24.58
CA TYR A 124 -4.80 15.02 -24.58
C TYR A 124 -3.51 15.30 -25.33
N HIS A 125 -2.59 14.34 -25.39
CA HIS A 125 -1.37 14.46 -26.17
C HIS A 125 -1.68 14.48 -27.68
N TYR A 126 -2.50 13.55 -28.17
CA TYR A 126 -2.81 13.43 -29.61
C TYR A 126 -3.88 14.42 -30.09
N GLU A 127 -4.96 14.61 -29.33
CA GLU A 127 -6.12 15.42 -29.72
C GLU A 127 -6.04 16.87 -29.22
N GLY A 128 -5.01 17.19 -28.42
CA GLY A 128 -4.80 18.51 -27.83
C GLY A 128 -5.57 18.76 -26.54
N HIS A 129 -5.16 19.77 -25.79
CA HIS A 129 -5.60 20.01 -24.40
C HIS A 129 -7.09 20.36 -24.25
N ASN A 130 -7.73 20.82 -25.32
CA ASN A 130 -9.14 21.20 -25.33
C ASN A 130 -10.07 20.04 -25.74
N ALA A 131 -9.54 18.85 -26.02
CA ALA A 131 -10.33 17.70 -26.44
C ALA A 131 -11.22 17.15 -25.32
N THR A 132 -12.41 16.67 -25.68
CA THR A 132 -13.33 16.01 -24.75
C THR A 132 -12.95 14.55 -24.56
N CYS A 133 -11.93 14.29 -23.73
CA CYS A 133 -11.46 12.95 -23.43
C CYS A 133 -12.25 12.32 -22.27
N TRP A 134 -13.23 11.46 -22.58
CA TRP A 134 -14.01 10.71 -21.58
C TRP A 134 -13.78 9.21 -21.66
N TYR A 135 -13.43 8.62 -20.53
CA TYR A 135 -13.22 7.19 -20.36
C TYR A 135 -13.87 6.72 -19.05
N SER A 136 -14.57 5.58 -19.10
CA SER A 136 -15.31 5.03 -17.97
C SER A 136 -14.42 4.24 -17.01
N ASN A 137 -14.49 4.56 -15.71
CA ASN A 137 -13.86 3.75 -14.66
C ASN A 137 -14.47 2.35 -14.60
N THR A 138 -15.80 2.23 -14.74
CA THR A 138 -16.53 0.95 -14.61
C THR A 138 -16.05 -0.09 -15.62
N LYS A 139 -15.76 0.34 -16.85
CA LYS A 139 -15.20 -0.54 -17.88
C LYS A 139 -13.86 -1.15 -17.42
N TYR A 140 -12.95 -0.33 -16.89
CA TYR A 140 -11.64 -0.80 -16.43
C TYR A 140 -11.71 -1.60 -15.13
N MET A 141 -12.68 -1.31 -14.25
CA MET A 141 -12.94 -2.12 -13.05
C MET A 141 -13.35 -3.55 -13.43
N ILE A 142 -14.25 -3.71 -14.41
CA ILE A 142 -14.66 -5.02 -14.91
C ILE A 142 -13.46 -5.76 -15.54
N ILE A 143 -12.69 -5.08 -16.40
CA ILE A 143 -11.50 -5.67 -17.04
C ILE A 143 -10.50 -6.16 -16.00
N PHE A 144 -10.19 -5.34 -14.99
CA PHE A 144 -9.27 -5.72 -13.92
C PHE A 144 -9.81 -6.89 -13.10
N GLY A 145 -11.09 -6.87 -12.72
CA GLY A 145 -11.71 -7.98 -11.99
C GLY A 145 -11.70 -9.30 -12.78
N SER A 146 -12.00 -9.25 -14.08
CA SER A 146 -11.90 -10.41 -14.98
C SER A 146 -10.46 -10.94 -15.08
N LEU A 147 -9.48 -10.04 -15.23
CA LEU A 147 -8.07 -10.42 -15.26
C LEU A 147 -7.65 -11.10 -13.97
N GLN A 148 -8.05 -10.58 -12.80
CA GLN A 148 -7.73 -11.19 -11.51
C GLN A 148 -8.36 -12.58 -11.37
N GLY A 149 -9.62 -12.73 -11.78
CA GLY A 149 -10.29 -14.03 -11.80
C GLY A 149 -9.53 -15.07 -12.61
N LEU A 150 -8.98 -14.68 -13.77
CA LEU A 150 -8.17 -15.55 -14.63
C LEU A 150 -6.79 -15.86 -14.03
N VAL A 151 -6.06 -14.82 -13.57
CA VAL A 151 -4.71 -14.98 -13.02
C VAL A 151 -4.74 -15.84 -11.75
N SER A 152 -5.78 -15.73 -10.93
CA SER A 152 -5.95 -16.56 -9.72
C SER A 152 -6.19 -18.05 -10.01
N GLN A 153 -6.48 -18.45 -11.25
CA GLN A 153 -6.55 -19.88 -11.62
C GLN A 153 -5.19 -20.48 -12.01
N ILE A 154 -4.11 -19.67 -12.09
CA ILE A 154 -2.80 -20.13 -12.57
C ILE A 154 -2.01 -20.76 -11.41
N PRO A 155 -1.76 -22.08 -11.41
CA PRO A 155 -1.15 -22.79 -10.27
C PRO A 155 0.32 -22.42 -10.00
N ASP A 156 1.05 -21.94 -11.01
CA ASP A 156 2.50 -21.62 -10.90
C ASP A 156 2.77 -20.15 -10.55
N PHE A 157 1.71 -19.33 -10.49
CA PHE A 157 1.79 -17.98 -9.91
C PHE A 157 1.99 -18.00 -8.37
N HIS A 158 2.08 -19.20 -7.79
CA HIS A 158 2.23 -19.46 -6.36
C HIS A 158 3.69 -19.42 -5.88
N ASN A 159 4.66 -19.33 -6.80
CA ASN A 159 6.03 -18.92 -6.45
C ASN A 159 6.05 -17.41 -6.19
N THR A 160 5.55 -16.99 -5.02
CA THR A 160 5.28 -15.59 -4.63
C THR A 160 6.51 -14.69 -4.61
N GLU A 161 7.72 -15.24 -4.63
CA GLU A 161 8.97 -14.50 -4.48
C GLU A 161 9.23 -13.57 -5.68
N TRP A 162 9.23 -14.09 -6.91
CA TRP A 162 9.52 -13.27 -8.09
C TRP A 162 8.43 -12.22 -8.34
N LEU A 163 7.16 -12.59 -8.09
CA LEU A 163 6.03 -11.69 -8.26
C LEU A 163 6.10 -10.54 -7.26
N SER A 164 6.48 -10.83 -6.01
CA SER A 164 6.70 -9.80 -4.98
C SER A 164 7.86 -8.90 -5.34
N ILE A 165 8.96 -9.43 -5.88
CA ILE A 165 10.09 -8.60 -6.35
C ILE A 165 9.63 -7.64 -7.44
N VAL A 166 8.94 -8.12 -8.48
CA VAL A 166 8.43 -7.27 -9.56
C VAL A 166 7.45 -6.22 -9.02
N ALA A 167 6.52 -6.63 -8.16
CA ALA A 167 5.56 -5.74 -7.52
C ALA A 167 6.23 -4.64 -6.68
N ALA A 168 7.25 -4.99 -5.89
CA ALA A 168 8.05 -4.02 -5.12
C ALA A 168 8.81 -3.05 -6.03
N ILE A 169 9.41 -3.52 -7.14
CA ILE A 169 10.08 -2.65 -8.11
C ILE A 169 9.06 -1.66 -8.69
N MET A 170 7.92 -2.14 -9.18
CA MET A 170 6.86 -1.29 -9.73
C MET A 170 6.39 -0.25 -8.71
N SER A 171 6.27 -0.63 -7.43
CA SER A 171 5.79 0.27 -6.38
C SER A 171 6.74 1.38 -6.02
N PHE A 172 8.03 1.08 -5.93
CA PHE A 172 9.08 2.09 -5.84
C PHE A 172 9.10 2.97 -7.09
N THR A 173 9.02 2.39 -8.29
CA THR A 173 9.09 3.14 -9.55
C THR A 173 8.02 4.22 -9.64
N TYR A 174 6.73 3.89 -9.51
CA TYR A 174 5.68 4.90 -9.65
C TYR A 174 5.73 5.96 -8.53
N SER A 175 6.19 5.58 -7.35
CA SER A 175 6.27 6.48 -6.19
C SER A 175 7.46 7.44 -6.29
N PHE A 176 8.61 6.98 -6.81
CA PHE A 176 9.75 7.83 -7.15
C PHE A 176 9.38 8.80 -8.27
N ILE A 177 8.68 8.33 -9.30
CA ILE A 177 8.17 9.21 -10.37
C ILE A 177 7.23 10.27 -9.79
N GLY A 178 6.24 9.88 -8.99
CA GLY A 178 5.31 10.83 -8.37
C GLY A 178 6.01 11.85 -7.46
N SER A 179 7.00 11.41 -6.69
CA SER A 179 7.83 12.30 -5.86
C SER A 179 8.70 13.24 -6.69
N GLY A 180 9.35 12.72 -7.74
CA GLY A 180 10.20 13.50 -8.63
C GLY A 180 9.42 14.57 -9.40
N LEU A 181 8.24 14.21 -9.92
CA LEU A 181 7.33 15.17 -10.57
C LEU A 181 6.82 16.23 -9.58
N SER A 182 6.54 15.83 -8.33
CA SER A 182 6.17 16.78 -7.27
C SER A 182 7.30 17.76 -6.99
N LEU A 183 8.54 17.26 -6.87
CA LEU A 183 9.71 18.09 -6.65
C LEU A 183 9.97 19.04 -7.83
N ALA A 184 9.87 18.56 -9.06
CA ALA A 184 10.00 19.39 -10.26
C ALA A 184 8.96 20.53 -10.27
N LYS A 185 7.72 20.24 -9.86
CA LYS A 185 6.65 21.24 -9.74
C LYS A 185 6.93 22.28 -8.65
N ILE A 186 7.46 21.87 -7.50
CA ILE A 186 7.86 22.78 -6.42
C ILE A 186 8.95 23.73 -6.92
N ILE A 187 9.99 23.20 -7.58
CA ILE A 187 11.09 23.98 -8.15
C ILE A 187 10.57 24.94 -9.23
N GLY A 188 9.71 24.47 -10.13
CA GLY A 188 9.15 25.28 -11.21
C GLY A 188 8.23 26.40 -10.72
N ASN A 189 7.47 26.18 -9.65
CA ASN A 189 6.63 27.20 -9.03
C ASN A 189 7.44 28.17 -8.15
N GLY A 190 8.58 27.74 -7.60
CA GLY A 190 9.37 28.51 -6.64
C GLY A 190 8.72 28.65 -5.26
N GLU A 191 7.69 27.85 -4.95
CA GLU A 191 6.90 27.93 -3.72
C GLU A 191 6.58 26.55 -3.15
N ILE A 192 6.67 26.42 -1.82
CA ILE A 192 6.19 25.27 -1.06
C ILE A 192 4.74 25.55 -0.65
N MET A 193 3.80 24.81 -1.23
CA MET A 193 2.37 24.96 -0.97
C MET A 193 1.96 24.33 0.37
N GLY A 194 0.74 24.67 0.81
CA GLY A 194 0.07 24.03 1.93
C GLY A 194 0.27 24.75 3.28
N GLY A 195 -0.77 24.73 4.11
CA GLY A 195 -0.75 25.30 5.46
C GLY A 195 -0.57 24.26 6.57
N ILE A 196 -0.24 24.74 7.77
CA ILE A 196 -0.05 23.92 8.98
C ILE A 196 -1.32 23.18 9.43
N GLY A 197 -2.52 23.76 9.21
CA GLY A 197 -3.81 23.19 9.60
C GLY A 197 -4.53 22.39 8.49
N GLY A 198 -3.88 22.24 7.33
CA GLY A 198 -4.47 21.58 6.17
C GLY A 198 -5.64 22.37 5.57
N LEU A 199 -6.43 21.68 4.74
CA LEU A 199 -7.57 22.22 4.01
C LEU A 199 -8.62 22.81 4.98
N PRO A 200 -8.97 24.10 4.85
CA PRO A 200 -10.12 24.66 5.56
C PRO A 200 -11.41 24.00 5.09
N ALA A 201 -12.30 23.66 6.02
CA ALA A 201 -13.62 23.14 5.69
C ALA A 201 -14.71 24.19 5.93
N SER A 202 -15.81 24.09 5.19
CA SER A 202 -16.96 25.00 5.30
C SER A 202 -17.62 24.97 6.68
N ASN A 203 -17.49 23.87 7.43
CA ASN A 203 -18.01 23.73 8.77
C ASN A 203 -17.20 22.67 9.57
N PRO A 204 -17.32 22.65 10.91
CA PRO A 204 -16.56 21.72 11.76
C PRO A 204 -16.81 20.24 11.48
N SER A 205 -18.06 19.83 11.22
CA SER A 205 -18.38 18.41 10.97
C SER A 205 -17.72 17.89 9.70
N LYS A 206 -17.67 18.70 8.63
CA LYS A 206 -16.94 18.37 7.41
C LYS A 206 -15.43 18.30 7.65
N LYS A 207 -14.87 19.16 8.51
CA LYS A 207 -13.44 19.06 8.88
C LYS A 207 -13.15 17.75 9.60
N VAL A 208 -13.99 17.37 10.57
CA VAL A 208 -13.86 16.10 11.30
C VAL A 208 -13.92 14.91 10.34
N TRP A 209 -14.85 14.92 9.39
CA TRP A 209 -14.95 13.86 8.38
C TRP A 209 -13.68 13.73 7.53
N LEU A 210 -13.16 14.84 7.01
CA LEU A 210 -11.95 14.86 6.20
C LEU A 210 -10.71 14.40 6.98
N VAL A 211 -10.62 14.77 8.26
CA VAL A 211 -9.56 14.29 9.16
C VAL A 211 -9.67 12.79 9.37
N ALA A 212 -10.88 12.27 9.62
CA ALA A 212 -11.11 10.83 9.80
C ALA A 212 -10.76 10.03 8.53
N GLU A 213 -11.14 10.53 7.35
CA GLU A 213 -10.80 9.93 6.05
C GLU A 213 -9.28 9.93 5.82
N ALA A 214 -8.60 11.04 6.12
CA ALA A 214 -7.15 11.13 6.01
C ALA A 214 -6.42 10.15 6.95
N LEU A 215 -6.88 10.02 8.19
CA LEU A 215 -6.35 9.04 9.15
C LEU A 215 -6.61 7.61 8.68
N GLY A 216 -7.80 7.33 8.13
CA GLY A 216 -8.13 6.04 7.53
C GLY A 216 -7.23 5.68 6.34
N ASN A 217 -6.95 6.64 5.47
CA ASN A 217 -6.02 6.48 4.34
C ASN A 217 -4.58 6.24 4.81
N ILE A 218 -4.12 6.96 5.84
CA ILE A 218 -2.79 6.73 6.43
C ILE A 218 -2.73 5.33 7.06
N ALA A 219 -3.74 4.94 7.85
CA ALA A 219 -3.83 3.60 8.44
C ALA A 219 -3.81 2.51 7.36
N PHE A 220 -4.54 2.73 6.26
CA PHE A 220 -4.56 1.83 5.11
C PHE A 220 -3.21 1.72 4.41
N ALA A 221 -2.34 2.73 4.48
CA ALA A 221 -1.02 2.70 3.85
C ALA A 221 0.02 1.89 4.64
N PHE A 222 -0.24 1.51 5.89
CA PHE A 222 0.64 0.63 6.69
C PHE A 222 0.11 -0.81 6.90
N PRO A 223 -0.33 -1.57 5.88
CA PRO A 223 -0.89 -2.91 6.06
C PRO A 223 0.16 -4.00 5.80
N PHE A 224 0.54 -4.77 6.82
CA PHE A 224 1.16 -6.09 6.61
C PHE A 224 1.00 -7.06 7.78
N SER A 225 0.37 -6.62 8.87
CA SER A 225 0.09 -7.48 10.03
C SER A 225 -0.77 -8.69 9.68
N ALA A 226 -1.61 -8.60 8.64
CA ALA A 226 -2.51 -9.66 8.21
C ALA A 226 -1.81 -10.85 7.52
N ILE A 227 -0.64 -10.62 6.89
CA ILE A 227 0.14 -11.66 6.19
C ILE A 227 1.50 -11.92 6.88
N PHE A 228 1.65 -11.41 8.10
CA PHE A 228 2.93 -11.34 8.78
C PHE A 228 3.44 -12.72 9.20
N LEU A 229 2.58 -13.57 9.76
CA LEU A 229 3.00 -14.90 10.24
C LEU A 229 3.25 -15.83 9.08
N GLU A 230 2.52 -15.65 7.99
CA GLU A 230 2.64 -16.35 6.74
C GLU A 230 4.01 -16.06 6.10
N ILE A 231 4.43 -14.79 6.06
CA ILE A 231 5.80 -14.41 5.66
C ILE A 231 6.82 -15.02 6.61
N GLN A 232 6.64 -14.90 7.93
CA GLN A 232 7.57 -15.45 8.91
C GLN A 232 7.71 -16.97 8.80
N HIS A 233 6.64 -17.67 8.40
CA HIS A 233 6.64 -19.12 8.21
C HIS A 233 7.54 -19.56 7.05
N THR A 234 7.80 -18.71 6.06
CA THR A 234 8.70 -19.02 4.93
C THR A 234 10.20 -18.95 5.29
N LEU A 235 10.54 -18.32 6.42
CA LEU A 235 11.92 -18.02 6.80
C LEU A 235 12.69 -19.26 7.26
N LYS A 236 14.01 -19.26 6.99
CA LYS A 236 14.94 -20.28 7.47
C LYS A 236 14.93 -20.39 9.00
N ALA A 237 14.72 -21.62 9.50
CA ALA A 237 14.86 -21.94 10.91
C ALA A 237 16.36 -22.04 11.32
N PRO A 238 16.72 -21.78 12.59
CA PRO A 238 15.87 -21.40 13.73
C PRO A 238 15.78 -19.87 13.96
N SER A 239 16.25 -19.06 13.02
CA SER A 239 16.37 -17.60 13.19
C SER A 239 15.13 -16.81 12.75
N GLU A 240 13.98 -17.45 12.52
CA GLU A 240 12.82 -16.83 11.87
C GLU A 240 12.39 -15.55 12.60
N LYS A 241 12.37 -15.57 13.94
CA LYS A 241 12.01 -14.42 14.77
C LYS A 241 12.99 -13.24 14.61
N ALA A 242 14.29 -13.52 14.64
CA ALA A 242 15.33 -12.50 14.51
C ALA A 242 15.34 -11.89 13.10
N THR A 243 15.27 -12.74 12.08
CA THR A 243 15.17 -12.38 10.67
C THR A 243 13.92 -11.54 10.41
N MET A 244 12.74 -11.97 10.88
CA MET A 244 11.48 -11.24 10.69
C MET A 244 11.48 -9.89 11.41
N LYS A 245 12.01 -9.82 12.64
CA LYS A 245 12.14 -8.56 13.39
C LYS A 245 13.01 -7.56 12.65
N LYS A 246 14.16 -8.00 12.15
CA LYS A 246 15.08 -7.14 11.38
C LYS A 246 14.44 -6.65 10.08
N ALA A 247 13.82 -7.56 9.32
CA ALA A 247 13.09 -7.22 8.09
C ALA A 247 11.94 -6.23 8.37
N SER A 248 11.20 -6.40 9.46
CA SER A 248 10.10 -5.51 9.85
C SER A 248 10.57 -4.11 10.21
N ILE A 249 11.67 -3.99 10.96
CA ILE A 249 12.27 -2.69 11.30
C ILE A 249 12.71 -1.99 10.00
N MET A 250 13.45 -2.70 9.14
CA MET A 250 13.89 -2.15 7.85
C MET A 250 12.71 -1.71 6.99
N ALA A 251 11.66 -2.54 6.90
CA ALA A 251 10.47 -2.24 6.12
C ALA A 251 9.75 -1.00 6.63
N VAL A 252 9.46 -0.92 7.94
CA VAL A 252 8.75 0.23 8.53
C VAL A 252 9.57 1.50 8.42
N CYS A 253 10.89 1.45 8.64
CA CYS A 253 11.74 2.63 8.44
C CYS A 253 11.72 3.10 6.98
N THR A 254 11.88 2.17 6.03
CA THR A 254 11.88 2.46 4.59
C THR A 254 10.54 3.04 4.15
N THR A 255 9.42 2.40 4.52
CA THR A 255 8.07 2.85 4.13
C THR A 255 7.75 4.21 4.75
N THR A 256 8.09 4.43 6.02
CA THR A 256 7.82 5.70 6.71
C THR A 256 8.56 6.86 6.05
N LEU A 257 9.86 6.69 5.78
CA LEU A 257 10.64 7.70 5.06
C LEU A 257 10.00 7.99 3.70
N PHE A 258 9.65 6.94 2.97
CA PHE A 258 9.08 7.05 1.65
C PHE A 258 7.70 7.73 1.64
N TYR A 259 6.89 7.46 2.65
CA TYR A 259 5.55 8.01 2.82
C TYR A 259 5.58 9.48 3.22
N LEU A 260 6.51 9.85 4.12
CA LEU A 260 6.77 11.24 4.44
C LEU A 260 7.26 12.01 3.20
N SER A 261 8.12 11.40 2.37
CA SER A 261 8.56 12.00 1.12
C SER A 261 7.42 12.14 0.11
N CYS A 262 6.68 11.07 -0.22
CA CYS A 262 5.59 11.13 -1.20
C CYS A 262 4.45 12.04 -0.74
N GLY A 263 4.04 11.92 0.53
CA GLY A 263 2.98 12.73 1.12
C GLY A 263 3.38 14.19 1.25
N GLY A 264 4.60 14.46 1.75
CA GLY A 264 5.15 15.80 1.89
C GLY A 264 5.36 16.49 0.55
N LEU A 265 6.04 15.85 -0.40
CA LEU A 265 6.26 16.43 -1.73
C LEU A 265 4.94 16.64 -2.47
N GLY A 266 4.01 15.68 -2.40
CA GLY A 266 2.68 15.86 -2.98
C GLY A 266 1.95 17.08 -2.40
N TYR A 267 1.97 17.25 -1.07
CA TYR A 267 1.33 18.40 -0.45
C TYR A 267 2.06 19.72 -0.74
N ALA A 268 3.39 19.73 -0.76
CA ALA A 268 4.19 20.89 -1.15
C ALA A 268 3.97 21.30 -2.62
N ALA A 269 3.68 20.35 -3.51
CA ALA A 269 3.47 20.64 -4.92
C ALA A 269 2.06 21.18 -5.24
N PHE A 270 1.04 20.79 -4.45
CA PHE A 270 -0.37 21.04 -4.78
C PHE A 270 -1.18 21.76 -3.70
N GLY A 271 -0.71 21.78 -2.45
CA GLY A 271 -1.38 22.40 -1.30
C GLY A 271 -2.80 21.86 -1.11
N ASN A 272 -3.76 22.78 -0.96
CA ASN A 272 -5.19 22.44 -0.81
C ASN A 272 -5.81 21.78 -2.05
N ARG A 273 -5.11 21.77 -3.19
CA ARG A 273 -5.56 21.13 -4.44
C ARG A 273 -4.90 19.77 -4.67
N THR A 274 -4.28 19.17 -3.64
CA THR A 274 -3.64 17.87 -3.77
C THR A 274 -4.66 16.81 -4.20
N PRO A 275 -4.43 16.07 -5.30
CA PRO A 275 -5.38 15.07 -5.79
C PRO A 275 -5.40 13.83 -4.89
N GLY A 276 -6.52 13.11 -4.85
CA GLY A 276 -6.64 11.84 -4.13
C GLY A 276 -5.72 10.72 -4.65
N ASN A 277 -5.27 10.83 -5.91
CA ASN A 277 -4.17 10.05 -6.47
C ASN A 277 -3.10 11.02 -6.99
N LEU A 278 -1.92 11.01 -6.38
CA LEU A 278 -0.81 11.90 -6.70
C LEU A 278 -0.52 11.98 -8.21
N LEU A 279 -0.51 10.84 -8.91
CA LEU A 279 -0.18 10.77 -10.33
C LEU A 279 -1.21 11.46 -11.24
N THR A 280 -2.42 11.71 -10.75
CA THR A 280 -3.46 12.40 -11.51
C THR A 280 -3.36 13.93 -11.45
N GLY A 281 -2.46 14.47 -10.59
CA GLY A 281 -2.32 15.92 -10.37
C GLY A 281 -1.39 16.62 -11.35
N PHE A 282 -0.48 15.91 -12.01
CA PHE A 282 0.57 16.54 -12.82
C PHE A 282 0.08 17.14 -14.14
N GLY A 283 -1.20 16.91 -14.48
CA GLY A 283 -1.70 17.25 -15.80
C GLY A 283 -1.18 16.25 -16.82
N PHE A 284 -2.01 15.96 -17.80
CA PHE A 284 -1.82 14.92 -18.80
C PHE A 284 -0.93 15.36 -19.96
N TYR A 285 0.09 16.18 -19.67
CA TYR A 285 0.66 17.08 -20.67
C TYR A 285 2.11 16.73 -21.01
N GLU A 286 3.09 17.06 -20.15
CA GLU A 286 4.49 16.65 -20.37
C GLU A 286 5.26 16.49 -19.04
N PRO A 287 6.11 15.46 -18.88
CA PRO A 287 6.25 14.30 -19.76
C PRO A 287 5.07 13.31 -19.58
N TYR A 288 4.13 13.28 -20.53
CA TYR A 288 2.93 12.43 -20.44
C TYR A 288 3.29 10.95 -20.38
N TRP A 289 4.32 10.55 -21.12
CA TRP A 289 4.83 9.17 -21.16
C TRP A 289 5.32 8.70 -19.78
N LEU A 290 5.87 9.61 -18.96
CA LEU A 290 6.39 9.27 -17.64
C LEU A 290 5.23 9.06 -16.65
N VAL A 291 4.19 9.88 -16.77
CA VAL A 291 2.93 9.70 -16.02
C VAL A 291 2.24 8.40 -16.44
N ASP A 292 2.24 8.07 -17.73
CA ASP A 292 1.68 6.84 -18.26
C ASP A 292 2.43 5.62 -17.76
N PHE A 293 3.75 5.67 -17.82
CA PHE A 293 4.61 4.61 -17.29
C PHE A 293 4.37 4.40 -15.79
N ALA A 294 4.28 5.47 -14.99
CA ALA A 294 3.96 5.36 -13.58
C ALA A 294 2.59 4.71 -13.33
N ASN A 295 1.55 5.10 -14.08
CA ASN A 295 0.23 4.50 -13.96
C ASN A 295 0.20 3.04 -14.44
N ALA A 296 1.02 2.66 -15.44
CA ALA A 296 1.19 1.29 -15.87
C ALA A 296 1.88 0.44 -14.79
N CYS A 297 2.91 0.98 -14.13
CA CYS A 297 3.54 0.37 -12.96
C CYS A 297 2.52 0.15 -11.83
N VAL A 298 1.64 1.12 -11.55
CA VAL A 298 0.55 0.93 -10.56
C VAL A 298 -0.35 -0.24 -10.97
N ALA A 299 -0.86 -0.26 -12.21
CA ALA A 299 -1.75 -1.32 -12.67
C ALA A 299 -1.09 -2.71 -12.56
N LEU A 300 0.18 -2.84 -13.00
CA LEU A 300 0.93 -4.10 -12.94
C LEU A 300 1.22 -4.54 -11.50
N HIS A 301 1.62 -3.61 -10.64
CA HIS A 301 1.81 -3.88 -9.21
C HIS A 301 0.55 -4.43 -8.57
N LEU A 302 -0.61 -3.80 -8.81
CA LEU A 302 -1.86 -4.24 -8.20
C LEU A 302 -2.33 -5.60 -8.74
N VAL A 303 -1.91 -6.00 -9.95
CA VAL A 303 -2.07 -7.38 -10.41
C VAL A 303 -1.30 -8.34 -9.50
N GLY A 304 0.00 -8.10 -9.31
CA GLY A 304 0.85 -8.97 -8.49
C GLY A 304 0.46 -8.97 -7.01
N GLY A 305 0.22 -7.80 -6.41
CA GLY A 305 -0.13 -7.67 -5.01
C GLY A 305 -1.44 -8.39 -4.65
N TYR A 306 -2.42 -8.40 -5.56
CA TYR A 306 -3.69 -9.11 -5.34
C TYR A 306 -3.46 -10.62 -5.18
N GLN A 307 -2.59 -11.20 -6.00
CA GLN A 307 -2.28 -12.64 -5.94
C GLN A 307 -1.50 -12.99 -4.68
N VAL A 308 -0.53 -12.15 -4.28
CA VAL A 308 0.22 -12.34 -3.02
C VAL A 308 -0.73 -12.38 -1.82
N LEU A 309 -1.76 -11.54 -1.79
CA LEU A 309 -2.72 -11.49 -0.69
C LEU A 309 -3.77 -12.61 -0.71
N LEU A 310 -3.99 -13.29 -1.83
CA LEU A 310 -4.88 -14.46 -1.91
C LEU A 310 -4.19 -15.77 -1.51
N LEU A 311 -2.86 -15.80 -1.62
CA LEU A 311 -2.04 -16.99 -1.34
C LEU A 311 -1.66 -17.13 0.14
N TYR A 312 -1.86 -16.09 0.94
CA TYR A 312 -1.58 -16.01 2.37
C TYR A 312 -2.87 -15.84 3.16
#